data_AF-A0A382MGZ1-F1
#
_entry.id   AF-A0A382MGZ1-F1
#
_cell.length_a   1.000
_cell.length_b   1.000
_cell.length_c   1.000
_cell.angle_alpha   90.00
_cell.angle_beta   90.00
_cell.angle_gamma   90.00
#
_symmetry.space_group_name_H-M   'P 1'
#
loop_
_entity.id
_entity.type
_entity.pdbx_description
1 polymer ?
#
loop_
_entity_poly.entity_id
_entity_poly.type
_entity_poly.pdbx_seq_one_letter_code
_entity_poly.pdbx_strand_id
1 'polypeptide(L)'
;MSKFVYYRTYSRWDDDKKRRETWDETVQRCVNFLKKISKNKLKKSDYELIHQYILEMKVMPSMRLLWTAGKPAEINNVAIYNCSTVPIDGLH
;
A
#
# COMPACT_ATOMS: atom_id res chain seq x y z
N MET A 1 0.40 -7.01 20.09
CA MET A 1 0.48 -7.97 18.96
C MET A 1 0.52 -7.28 17.58
N SER A 2 -0.43 -6.38 17.25
CA SER A 2 -0.52 -5.72 15.92
C SER A 2 0.76 -5.00 15.45
N LYS A 3 1.41 -4.23 16.34
CA LYS A 3 2.62 -3.46 16.02
C LYS A 3 3.82 -4.33 15.58
N PHE A 4 4.00 -5.51 16.19
CA PHE A 4 5.11 -6.40 15.87
C PHE A 4 4.99 -6.96 14.45
N VAL A 5 3.79 -7.41 14.08
CA VAL A 5 3.50 -7.92 12.73
C VAL A 5 3.73 -6.83 11.70
N TYR A 6 3.29 -5.60 11.97
CA TYR A 6 3.52 -4.46 11.09
C TYR A 6 5.03 -4.20 10.85
N TYR A 7 5.81 -4.06 11.92
CA TYR A 7 7.24 -3.75 11.78
C TYR A 7 8.04 -4.86 11.10
N ARG A 8 7.64 -6.11 11.28
CA ARG A 8 8.28 -7.26 10.65
C ARG A 8 7.95 -7.35 9.15
N THR A 9 6.68 -7.12 8.77
CA THR A 9 6.16 -7.54 7.46
C THR A 9 5.91 -6.38 6.50
N TYR A 10 5.50 -5.21 7.00
CA TYR A 10 4.98 -4.11 6.15
C TYR A 10 5.81 -2.84 6.21
N SER A 11 6.52 -2.63 7.32
CA SER A 11 7.41 -1.49 7.49
C SER A 11 8.69 -1.68 6.67
N ARG A 12 8.93 -0.78 5.71
CA ARG A 12 10.14 -0.80 4.89
C ARG A 12 11.32 -0.16 5.61
N TRP A 13 12.53 -0.56 5.22
CA TRP A 13 13.73 0.15 5.63
C TRP A 13 13.87 1.45 4.82
N ASP A 14 14.11 2.55 5.52
CA ASP A 14 14.41 3.87 4.97
C ASP A 14 15.92 4.10 5.16
N ASP A 15 16.68 4.04 4.05
CA ASP A 15 18.14 4.15 4.06
C ASP A 15 18.61 5.52 4.53
N ASP A 16 17.87 6.59 4.19
CA ASP A 16 18.21 7.96 4.56
C ASP A 16 18.06 8.18 6.06
N LYS A 17 16.98 7.65 6.64
CA LYS A 17 16.70 7.75 8.08
C LYS A 17 17.36 6.65 8.92
N LYS A 18 17.98 5.66 8.28
CA LYS A 18 18.59 4.47 8.90
C LYS A 18 17.65 3.76 9.88
N ARG A 19 16.37 3.66 9.53
CA ARG A 19 15.35 2.99 10.36
C ARG A 19 14.22 2.43 9.51
N ARG A 20 13.37 1.63 10.16
CA ARG A 20 12.10 1.20 9.58
C ARG A 20 11.06 2.32 9.59
N GLU A 21 10.19 2.34 8.58
CA GLU A 21 9.04 3.24 8.46
C GLU A 21 8.13 3.14 9.71
N THR A 22 7.58 4.28 10.15
CA THR A 22 6.46 4.29 11.09
C THR A 22 5.14 3.98 10.38
N TRP A 23 4.12 3.60 11.15
CA TRP A 23 2.79 3.34 10.59
C TRP A 23 2.27 4.51 9.75
N ASP A 24 2.39 5.73 10.27
CA ASP A 24 1.98 6.96 9.57
C ASP A 24 2.74 7.15 8.24
N GLU A 25 4.05 6.93 8.22
CA GLU A 25 4.86 7.01 6.98
C GLU A 25 4.41 5.97 5.94
N THR A 26 4.11 4.74 6.37
CA THR A 26 3.57 3.70 5.48
C THR A 26 2.19 4.07 4.94
N VAL A 27 1.29 4.59 5.79
CA VAL A 27 -0.06 5.01 5.38
C VAL A 27 0.03 6.17 4.39
N GLN A 28 0.85 7.18 4.69
CA GLN A 28 1.09 8.32 3.81
C GLN A 28 1.64 7.87 2.45
N ARG A 29 2.60 6.92 2.43
CA ARG A 29 3.13 6.32 1.19
C ARG A 29 2.03 5.64 0.38
N CYS A 30 1.14 4.88 1.03
CA CYS A 30 0.03 4.21 0.37
C CYS A 30 -0.96 5.21 -0.25
N VAL A 31 -1.39 6.22 0.51
CA VAL A 31 -2.35 7.23 0.02
C VAL A 31 -1.74 8.07 -1.10
N ASN A 32 -0.47 8.45 -0.99
CA ASN A 32 0.24 9.17 -2.05
C ASN A 32 0.32 8.35 -3.34
N PHE A 33 0.61 7.05 -3.22
CA PHE A 33 0.63 6.15 -4.37
C PHE A 33 -0.77 6.03 -5.01
N LEU A 34 -1.82 5.83 -4.20
CA LEU A 34 -3.21 5.79 -4.69
C LEU A 34 -3.62 7.09 -5.39
N LYS A 35 -3.25 8.25 -4.82
CA LYS A 35 -3.46 9.57 -5.42
C LYS A 35 -2.75 9.72 -6.76
N LYS A 36 -1.50 9.27 -6.86
CA LYS A 36 -0.72 9.27 -8.10
C LYS A 36 -1.36 8.40 -9.18
N ILE A 37 -1.67 7.13 -8.90
CA ILE A 37 -2.22 6.21 -9.90
C ILE A 37 -3.64 6.59 -10.34
N SER A 38 -4.43 7.18 -9.43
CA SER A 38 -5.76 7.69 -9.75
C SER A 38 -5.71 9.02 -10.50
N LYS A 39 -4.53 9.59 -10.76
CA LYS A 39 -4.34 10.92 -11.40
C LYS A 39 -5.09 12.02 -10.66
N ASN A 40 -5.07 11.97 -9.31
CA ASN A 40 -5.71 12.95 -8.44
C ASN A 40 -7.21 13.18 -8.76
N LYS A 41 -7.95 12.10 -9.04
CA LYS A 41 -9.37 12.15 -9.42
C LYS A 41 -10.32 12.49 -8.26
N LEU A 42 -9.88 12.32 -7.01
CA LEU A 42 -10.70 12.59 -5.82
C LEU A 42 -10.40 13.97 -5.24
N LYS A 43 -11.30 14.48 -4.40
CA LYS A 43 -11.06 15.73 -3.67
C LYS A 43 -9.93 15.54 -2.66
N LYS A 44 -9.27 16.63 -2.29
CA LYS A 44 -8.25 16.62 -1.23
C LYS A 44 -8.80 16.03 0.08
N SER A 45 -10.03 16.42 0.44
CA SER A 45 -10.76 15.91 1.61
C SER A 45 -10.94 14.39 1.59
N ASP A 46 -11.12 13.79 0.41
CA ASP A 46 -11.33 12.35 0.30
C ASP A 46 -10.02 11.59 0.55
N TYR A 47 -8.88 12.11 0.07
CA TYR A 47 -7.57 11.53 0.39
C TYR A 47 -7.22 11.68 1.87
N GLU A 48 -7.57 12.81 2.49
CA GLU A 48 -7.41 13.03 3.93
C GLU A 48 -8.27 12.05 4.73
N LEU A 49 -9.51 11.82 4.30
CA LEU A 49 -10.42 10.84 4.90
C LEU A 49 -9.87 9.41 4.77
N ILE A 50 -9.40 9.02 3.59
CA ILE A 50 -8.78 7.71 3.35
C ILE A 50 -7.56 7.54 4.26
N HIS A 51 -6.70 8.56 4.35
CA HIS A 51 -5.53 8.54 5.23
C HIS A 51 -5.93 8.30 6.68
N GLN A 52 -6.86 9.11 7.20
CA GLN A 52 -7.35 9.00 8.58
C GLN A 52 -7.93 7.62 8.86
N TYR A 53 -8.75 7.08 7.96
CA TYR A 53 -9.41 5.80 8.17
C TYR A 53 -8.42 4.64 8.19
N ILE A 54 -7.36 4.68 7.37
CA ILE A 54 -6.30 3.69 7.41
C ILE A 54 -5.44 3.89 8.67
N LEU A 55 -5.07 5.13 9.00
CA LEU A 55 -4.25 5.46 10.16
C LEU A 55 -4.89 4.98 11.47
N GLU A 56 -6.19 5.20 11.62
CA GLU A 56 -7.01 4.74 12.76
C GLU A 56 -7.38 3.25 12.69
N MET A 57 -6.89 2.52 11.68
CA MET A 57 -7.16 1.10 11.45
C MET A 57 -8.66 0.76 11.31
N LYS A 58 -9.49 1.72 10.89
CA LYS A 58 -10.93 1.52 10.59
C LYS A 58 -11.13 0.76 9.29
N VAL A 59 -10.22 0.95 8.33
CA VAL A 59 -10.14 0.20 7.07
C VAL A 59 -8.68 -0.13 6.79
N MET A 60 -8.44 -1.21 6.05
CA MET A 60 -7.07 -1.60 5.68
C MET A 60 -6.99 -1.84 4.17
N PRO A 61 -5.97 -1.29 3.48
CA PRO A 61 -5.68 -1.69 2.11
C PRO A 61 -5.26 -3.16 2.06
N SER A 62 -5.14 -3.70 0.85
CA SER A 62 -4.55 -5.03 0.69
C SER A 62 -3.13 -5.05 1.28
N MET A 63 -2.76 -6.14 1.96
CA MET A 63 -1.44 -6.29 2.56
C MET A 63 -0.31 -6.12 1.54
N ARG A 64 -0.55 -6.54 0.30
CA ARG A 64 0.36 -6.33 -0.82
C ARG A 64 0.53 -4.84 -1.12
N LEU A 65 -0.55 -4.07 -1.25
CA LEU A 65 -0.45 -2.63 -1.47
C LEU A 65 0.31 -1.93 -0.34
N LEU A 66 0.06 -2.33 0.91
CA LEU A 66 0.75 -1.79 2.09
C LEU A 66 2.28 -1.96 1.96
N TRP A 67 2.71 -3.16 1.53
CA TRP A 67 4.12 -3.46 1.30
C TRP A 67 4.68 -2.88 0.02
N THR A 68 3.94 -2.78 -1.09
CA THR A 68 4.49 -2.50 -2.44
C THR A 68 4.23 -1.08 -2.96
N ALA A 69 3.31 -0.32 -2.37
CA ALA A 69 3.03 1.07 -2.77
C ALA A 69 4.31 1.92 -2.88
N GLY A 70 4.44 2.67 -3.97
CA GLY A 70 5.65 3.41 -4.35
C GLY A 70 6.48 2.65 -5.39
N LYS A 71 7.81 2.79 -5.34
CA LYS A 71 8.75 2.34 -6.39
C LYS A 71 8.50 0.92 -6.93
N PRO A 72 8.27 -0.13 -6.12
CA PRO A 72 8.01 -1.47 -6.65
C PRO A 72 6.75 -1.53 -7.51
N ALA A 73 5.65 -0.92 -7.06
CA ALA A 73 4.40 -0.88 -7.80
C ALA A 73 4.44 0.06 -9.02
N GLU A 74 5.38 1.01 -9.06
CA GLU A 74 5.64 1.85 -10.24
C GLU A 74 6.42 1.10 -11.33
N ILE A 75 7.29 0.17 -10.95
CA ILE A 75 8.02 -0.69 -11.89
C ILE A 75 7.06 -1.73 -12.49
N ASN A 76 6.24 -2.36 -11.64
CA ASN A 76 5.27 -3.37 -12.06
C ASN A 76 3.97 -3.21 -11.27
N ASN A 77 2.89 -2.82 -11.95
CA ASN A 77 1.57 -2.64 -11.34
C ASN A 77 0.99 -3.95 -10.77
N VAL A 78 1.36 -5.12 -11.32
CA VAL A 78 0.95 -6.43 -10.79
C VAL A 78 1.36 -6.60 -9.33
N ALA A 79 2.41 -5.90 -8.90
CA ALA A 79 2.92 -5.93 -7.54
C ALA A 79 1.90 -5.43 -6.49
N ILE A 80 0.75 -4.85 -6.84
CA ILE A 80 -0.29 -4.46 -5.87
C ILE A 80 -1.39 -5.53 -5.70
N TYR A 81 -1.43 -6.53 -6.57
CA TYR A 81 -2.44 -7.60 -6.55
C TYR A 81 -1.93 -8.79 -5.74
N ASN A 82 -2.83 -9.38 -4.94
CA ASN A 82 -2.56 -10.58 -4.14
C ASN A 82 -2.89 -11.87 -4.90
N CYS A 83 -4.00 -11.85 -5.61
CA CYS A 83 -4.58 -13.03 -6.25
C CYS A 83 -4.67 -12.78 -7.75
N SER A 84 -4.47 -13.84 -8.53
CA SER A 84 -4.69 -13.87 -9.96
C SER A 84 -5.52 -15.10 -10.30
N THR A 85 -6.36 -14.98 -11.31
CA THR A 85 -7.09 -16.11 -11.90
C THR A 85 -6.90 -16.05 -13.39
N VAL A 86 -6.74 -17.22 -14.03
CA VAL A 86 -6.65 -17.37 -15.48
C VAL A 86 -7.55 -18.54 -15.84
N PRO A 87 -8.55 -18.37 -16.73
CA PRO A 87 -9.36 -19.47 -17.18
C PRO A 87 -8.52 -20.44 -18.01
N ILE A 88 -8.66 -21.73 -17.77
CA ILE A 88 -8.03 -22.77 -18.59
C ILE A 88 -8.97 -23.04 -19.77
N ASP A 89 -8.58 -22.59 -20.96
CA ASP A 89 -9.35 -22.70 -22.21
C ASP A 89 -9.08 -24.03 -22.96
N GLY A 90 -8.12 -24.82 -22.49
CA GLY A 90 -7.83 -26.12 -23.07
C GLY A 90 -6.78 -26.89 -22.28
N LEU A 91 -7.04 -28.18 -22.08
CA LEU A 91 -6.08 -29.18 -21.65
C LEU A 91 -5.70 -29.98 -22.90
N HIS A 92 -4.87 -29.41 -23.76
CA HIS A 92 -4.18 -30.20 -24.78
C HIS A 92 -2.80 -30.58 -24.24
#